data_AF-A0A529A886-F1
#
_entry.id   AF-A0A529A886-F1
#
_cell.length_a   1.000
_cell.length_b   1.000
_cell.length_c   1.000
_cell.angle_alpha   90.00
_cell.angle_beta   90.00
_cell.angle_gamma   90.00
#
_symmetry.space_group_name_H-M   'P 1'
#
loop_
_entity.id
_entity.type
_entity.pdbx_description
1 polymer ?
#
loop_
_entity_poly.entity_id
_entity_poly.type
_entity_poly.pdbx_seq_one_letter_code
_entity_poly.pdbx_strand_id
1 'polypeptide(L)'
;REVTSIFLGGGTPSLMKPQTVAMVLDAVAKNWTVPAGIEVTLEANPSSVEAERFRGYRAAGVNRVSLGVQALNDKDLRFLGRLHNVDEALHAIGLAREIFPR
;
A
#
# COMPACT_ATOMS: atom_id res chain seq x y z
N ARG A 1 -2.97 24.59 9.00
CA ARG A 1 -2.23 24.17 7.78
C ARG A 1 -3.01 23.03 7.17
N GLU A 2 -3.13 23.00 5.85
CA GLU A 2 -3.89 21.98 5.12
C GLU A 2 -2.94 20.92 4.55
N VAL A 3 -3.32 19.64 4.66
CA VAL A 3 -2.59 18.51 4.09
C VAL A 3 -3.01 18.32 2.64
N THR A 4 -2.04 18.21 1.73
CA THR A 4 -2.30 17.99 0.30
C THR A 4 -2.08 16.54 -0.14
N SER A 5 -1.29 15.76 0.60
CA SER A 5 -1.11 14.32 0.41
C SER A 5 -0.56 13.66 1.68
N ILE A 6 -0.77 12.35 1.80
CA ILE A 6 -0.20 11.50 2.84
C ILE A 6 0.51 10.32 2.16
N PHE A 7 1.76 10.08 2.54
CA PHE A 7 2.54 8.95 2.05
C PHE A 7 3.08 8.13 3.23
N LEU A 8 2.60 6.90 3.35
CA LEU A 8 3.08 5.92 4.33
C LEU A 8 4.13 5.03 3.63
N GLY A 9 5.40 5.34 3.85
CA GLY A 9 6.53 4.63 3.24
C GLY A 9 7.67 4.29 4.21
N GLY A 10 8.78 3.79 3.66
CA GLY A 10 10.01 3.51 4.39
C GLY A 10 10.28 2.01 4.56
N GLY A 11 9.91 1.46 5.72
CA GLY A 11 10.06 0.04 6.01
C GLY A 11 9.09 -0.84 5.21
N THR A 12 8.10 -1.43 5.88
CA THR A 12 7.03 -2.16 5.18
C THR A 12 5.68 -1.81 5.82
N PRO A 13 5.10 -0.65 5.48
CA PRO A 13 3.82 -0.18 6.02
C PRO A 13 2.67 -1.17 5.86
N SER A 14 2.69 -1.98 4.81
CA SER A 14 1.77 -3.12 4.57
C SER A 14 1.89 -4.30 5.54
N LEU A 15 2.85 -4.27 6.48
CA LEU A 15 2.84 -5.17 7.64
C LEU A 15 1.93 -4.67 8.76
N MET A 16 1.57 -3.38 8.76
CA MET A 16 0.62 -2.85 9.72
C MET A 16 -0.75 -3.48 9.51
N LYS A 17 -1.45 -3.77 10.61
CA LYS A 17 -2.87 -4.09 10.53
C LYS A 17 -3.63 -2.88 9.97
N PRO A 18 -4.70 -3.06 9.18
CA PRO A 18 -5.51 -1.94 8.67
C PRO A 18 -5.97 -0.96 9.75
N GLN A 19 -6.27 -1.46 10.95
CA GLN A 19 -6.67 -0.63 12.09
C GLN A 19 -5.54 0.31 12.54
N THR A 20 -4.28 -0.14 12.47
CA THR A 20 -3.13 0.71 12.78
C THR A 20 -2.99 1.83 11.75
N VAL A 21 -3.21 1.54 10.47
CA VAL A 21 -3.22 2.57 9.40
C VAL A 21 -4.32 3.59 9.66
N ALA A 22 -5.55 3.14 9.98
CA ALA A 22 -6.66 4.03 10.33
C ALA A 22 -6.32 4.93 11.52
N MET A 23 -5.73 4.37 12.59
CA MET A 23 -5.32 5.15 13.76
C MET A 23 -4.28 6.23 13.43
N VAL A 24 -3.34 5.96 12.52
CA VAL A 24 -2.37 6.96 12.05
C VAL A 24 -3.08 8.07 11.27
N LEU A 25 -3.97 7.72 10.35
CA LEU A 25 -4.73 8.70 9.56
C LEU A 25 -5.64 9.56 10.44
N ASP A 26 -6.29 8.96 11.44
CA ASP A 26 -7.08 9.69 12.45
C ASP A 26 -6.21 10.66 13.25
N ALA A 27 -4.99 10.25 13.62
CA ALA A 27 -4.05 11.12 14.32
C ALA A 27 -3.63 12.32 13.46
N VAL A 28 -3.44 12.12 12.15
CA VAL A 28 -3.19 13.23 11.20
C VAL A 28 -4.40 14.16 11.14
N ALA A 29 -5.60 13.63 10.95
CA ALA A 29 -6.83 14.42 10.86
C ALA A 29 -7.17 15.20 12.15
N LYS A 30 -6.72 14.72 13.32
CA LYS A 30 -6.86 15.44 14.59
C LYS A 30 -5.95 16.67 14.71
N ASN A 31 -4.81 16.68 14.00
CA ASN A 31 -3.79 17.73 14.13
C ASN A 31 -3.75 18.69 12.93
N TRP A 32 -4.30 18.29 11.78
CA TRP A 32 -4.34 19.09 10.55
C TRP A 32 -5.68 18.97 9.83
N THR A 33 -6.02 19.98 9.03
CA THR A 33 -7.14 19.89 8.10
C THR A 33 -6.76 18.97 6.95
N VAL A 34 -7.54 17.91 6.75
CA VAL A 34 -7.36 16.92 5.68
C VAL A 34 -8.58 16.99 4.75
N PRO A 35 -8.48 17.66 3.59
CA PRO A 35 -9.56 17.71 2.62
C PRO A 35 -9.94 16.31 2.11
N ALA A 36 -11.20 16.14 1.73
CA ALA A 36 -11.62 14.92 1.05
C ALA A 36 -10.95 14.81 -0.32
N GLY A 37 -10.59 13.58 -0.71
CA GLY A 37 -10.05 13.30 -2.05
C GLY A 37 -8.55 13.54 -2.21
N ILE A 38 -7.82 13.95 -1.17
CA ILE A 38 -6.36 13.97 -1.23
C ILE A 38 -5.79 12.57 -1.45
N GLU A 39 -4.59 12.49 -2.03
CA GLU A 39 -3.90 11.22 -2.17
C GLU A 39 -3.44 10.71 -0.79
N VAL A 40 -3.76 9.45 -0.50
CA VAL A 40 -3.25 8.68 0.65
C VAL A 40 -2.62 7.42 0.10
N THR A 41 -1.29 7.43 -0.01
CA THR A 41 -0.50 6.31 -0.55
C THR A 41 0.08 5.44 0.57
N LEU A 42 0.05 4.12 0.38
CA LEU A 42 0.76 3.15 1.22
C LEU A 42 1.72 2.28 0.38
N GLU A 43 2.98 2.15 0.81
CA GLU A 43 3.93 1.20 0.24
C GLU A 43 3.60 -0.24 0.65
N ALA A 44 3.61 -1.15 -0.32
CA ALA A 44 3.37 -2.58 -0.11
C ALA A 44 4.29 -3.45 -0.98
N ASN A 45 4.63 -4.65 -0.49
CA ASN A 45 5.20 -5.69 -1.33
C ASN A 45 4.08 -6.54 -1.93
N PRO A 46 4.32 -7.17 -3.09
CA PRO A 46 3.31 -7.99 -3.75
C PRO A 46 3.12 -9.39 -3.15
N SER A 47 3.50 -9.61 -1.88
CA SER A 47 3.28 -10.91 -1.24
C SER A 47 1.79 -11.17 -1.03
N SER A 48 1.37 -12.44 -1.11
CA SER A 48 -0.03 -12.83 -0.93
C SER A 48 -0.63 -12.32 0.39
N VAL A 49 0.15 -12.37 1.48
CA VAL A 49 -0.26 -11.92 2.82
C VAL A 49 -0.54 -10.42 2.87
N GLU A 50 0.23 -9.60 2.15
CA GLU A 50 0.02 -8.15 2.10
C GLU A 50 -1.14 -7.79 1.17
N ALA A 51 -1.28 -8.51 0.05
CA ALA A 51 -2.35 -8.32 -0.92
C ALA A 51 -3.75 -8.54 -0.29
N GLU A 52 -3.90 -9.55 0.57
CA GLU A 52 -5.14 -9.80 1.31
C GLU A 52 -5.59 -8.62 2.19
N ARG A 53 -4.66 -7.75 2.60
CA ARG A 53 -4.97 -6.58 3.45
C ARG A 53 -5.41 -5.35 2.68
N PHE A 54 -5.33 -5.36 1.34
CA PHE A 54 -5.64 -4.19 0.50
C PHE A 54 -7.04 -3.63 0.74
N ARG A 55 -8.06 -4.49 0.86
CA ARG A 55 -9.44 -4.04 1.16
C ARG A 55 -9.51 -3.34 2.52
N GLY A 56 -8.75 -3.83 3.50
CA GLY A 56 -8.63 -3.20 4.81
C GLY A 56 -7.97 -1.82 4.73
N TYR A 57 -6.88 -1.66 3.97
CA TYR A 57 -6.25 -0.36 3.76
C TYR A 57 -7.18 0.61 3.03
N ARG A 58 -7.90 0.14 2.02
CA ARG A 58 -8.90 0.94 1.32
C ARG A 58 -10.00 1.46 2.25
N ALA A 59 -10.49 0.59 3.13
CA ALA A 59 -11.46 0.95 4.16
C ALA A 59 -10.89 1.91 5.21
N ALA A 60 -9.59 1.81 5.52
CA ALA A 60 -8.90 2.72 6.43
C ALA A 60 -8.68 4.13 5.85
N GLY A 61 -8.86 4.33 4.53
CA GLY A 61 -8.72 5.62 3.86
C GLY A 61 -7.55 5.72 2.88
N VAL A 62 -6.74 4.66 2.72
CA VAL A 62 -5.73 4.58 1.65
C VAL A 62 -6.45 4.52 0.31
N ASN A 63 -6.05 5.34 -0.65
CA ASN A 63 -6.63 5.36 -2.00
C ASN A 63 -5.61 5.10 -3.11
N ARG A 64 -4.33 4.90 -2.75
CA ARG A 64 -3.27 4.51 -3.69
C ARG A 64 -2.28 3.57 -3.01
N VAL A 65 -1.73 2.62 -3.76
CA VAL A 65 -0.64 1.75 -3.29
C VAL A 65 0.58 1.87 -4.19
N SER A 66 1.77 1.78 -3.60
CA SER A 66 3.04 1.69 -4.30
C SER A 66 3.58 0.26 -4.13
N LEU A 67 3.59 -0.53 -5.21
CA LEU A 67 3.98 -1.94 -5.17
C LEU A 67 5.45 -2.15 -5.53
N GLY A 68 6.21 -2.74 -4.61
CA GLY A 68 7.62 -3.06 -4.79
C GLY A 68 7.89 -4.30 -5.64
N VAL A 69 7.50 -4.30 -6.93
CA VAL A 69 7.65 -5.45 -7.84
C VAL A 69 9.12 -5.76 -8.18
N GLN A 70 9.93 -4.72 -8.39
CA GLN A 70 11.36 -4.75 -8.75
C GLN A 70 11.71 -5.36 -10.13
N ALA A 71 11.25 -6.57 -10.44
CA ALA A 71 11.54 -7.24 -11.69
C ALA A 71 10.36 -8.12 -12.13
N LEU A 72 10.24 -8.35 -13.44
CA LEU A 72 9.26 -9.25 -14.06
C LEU A 72 9.94 -10.52 -14.59
N ASN A 73 10.91 -11.04 -13.86
CA ASN A 73 11.50 -12.36 -14.08
C ASN A 73 12.01 -12.95 -12.76
N ASP A 74 11.82 -14.25 -12.56
CA ASP A 74 12.12 -14.87 -11.27
C ASP A 74 13.62 -14.98 -10.97
N LYS A 75 14.48 -14.96 -12.00
CA LYS A 75 15.93 -15.04 -11.82
C LYS A 75 16.44 -13.82 -11.06
N ASP A 76 16.03 -12.63 -11.49
CA ASP A 76 16.43 -11.38 -10.86
C ASP A 76 15.76 -11.21 -9.49
N LEU A 77 14.49 -11.61 -9.35
CA LEU A 77 13.81 -11.59 -8.05
C LEU A 77 14.55 -12.45 -7.00
N ARG A 78 14.97 -13.66 -7.37
CA ARG A 78 15.79 -14.52 -6.50
C ARG A 78 17.15 -13.90 -6.20
N PHE A 79 17.82 -13.32 -7.20
CA PHE A 79 19.09 -12.63 -7.01
C PHE A 79 18.96 -11.46 -6.02
N LEU A 80 17.85 -10.73 -6.08
CA LEU A 80 17.52 -9.62 -5.18
C LEU A 80 17.00 -10.08 -3.81
N GLY A 81 16.93 -11.39 -3.54
CA GLY A 81 16.42 -11.94 -2.28
C GLY A 81 14.93 -11.70 -2.04
N ARG A 82 14.14 -11.49 -3.10
CA ARG A 82 12.69 -11.28 -2.98
C ARG A 82 11.97 -12.59 -2.65
N LEU A 83 10.98 -12.48 -1.77
CA LEU A 83 10.17 -13.60 -1.30
C LEU A 83 8.99 -13.90 -2.25
N HIS A 84 8.69 -13.01 -3.19
CA HIS A 84 7.65 -13.17 -4.18
C HIS A 84 8.20 -13.59 -5.55
N ASN A 85 7.38 -14.25 -6.36
CA ASN A 85 7.65 -14.53 -7.78
C ASN A 85 6.86 -13.59 -8.71
N VAL A 86 7.06 -13.73 -10.03
CA VAL A 86 6.35 -12.90 -11.03
C VAL A 86 4.83 -13.07 -10.97
N ASP A 87 4.33 -14.29 -10.76
CA ASP A 87 2.89 -14.56 -10.74
C ASP A 87 2.20 -13.88 -9.55
N GLU A 88 2.83 -13.92 -8.37
CA GLU A 88 2.37 -13.18 -7.18
C GLU A 88 2.38 -11.67 -7.41
N ALA A 89 3.42 -11.15 -8.08
CA ALA A 89 3.47 -9.75 -8.47
C ALA A 89 2.32 -9.34 -9.38
N LEU A 90 2.03 -10.13 -10.41
CA LEU A 90 0.93 -9.86 -11.33
C LEU A 90 -0.43 -9.97 -10.62
N HIS A 91 -0.60 -10.95 -9.74
CA HIS A 91 -1.81 -11.11 -8.94
C HIS A 91 -2.05 -9.89 -8.03
N ALA A 92 -1.04 -9.46 -7.29
CA ALA A 92 -1.11 -8.30 -6.41
C ALA A 92 -1.42 -7.01 -7.19
N ILE A 93 -0.83 -6.83 -8.38
CA ILE A 93 -1.15 -5.70 -9.26
C ILE A 93 -2.61 -5.74 -9.70
N GLY A 94 -3.12 -6.91 -10.08
CA GLY A 94 -4.52 -7.09 -10.47
C GLY A 94 -5.47 -6.71 -9.34
N LEU A 95 -5.20 -7.22 -8.14
CA LEU A 95 -5.99 -6.91 -6.94
C LEU A 95 -5.93 -5.43 -6.57
N ALA A 96 -4.75 -4.81 -6.64
CA ALA A 96 -4.58 -3.39 -6.39
C ALA A 96 -5.41 -2.54 -7.36
N ARG A 97 -5.45 -2.89 -8.65
CA ARG A 97 -6.26 -2.19 -9.66
C ARG A 97 -7.77 -2.30 -9.41
N GLU A 98 -8.23 -3.42 -8.87
CA GLU A 98 -9.63 -3.61 -8.50
C GLU A 98 -10.00 -2.77 -7.27
N ILE A 99 -9.15 -2.76 -6.25
CA ILE A 99 -9.46 -2.17 -4.93
C ILE A 99 -9.20 -0.66 -4.87
N PHE A 100 -8.17 -0.19 -5.58
CA PHE A 100 -7.74 1.22 -5.61
C PHE A 100 -7.94 1.80 -7.01
N PRO A 101 -9.20 2.07 -7.42
CA PRO A 101 -9.47 2.71 -8.70
C PRO A 101 -8.89 4.13 -8.73
N ARG A 102 -8.54 4.59 -9.92
CA ARG A 102 -8.08 5.97 -10.17
C ARG A 102 -9.19 6.98 -9.95
#